data_AF-A0A317XK27-F1
#
_entry.id   AF-A0A317XK27-F1
#
_cell.length_a   1.000
_cell.length_b   1.000
_cell.length_c   1.000
_cell.angle_alpha   90.00
_cell.angle_beta   90.00
_cell.angle_gamma   90.00
#
_symmetry.space_group_name_H-M   'P 1'
#
loop_
_entity.id
_entity.type
_entity.pdbx_description
1 polymer ?
#
loop_
_entity_poly.entity_id
_entity_poly.type
_entity_poly.pdbx_seq_one_letter_code
_entity_poly.pdbx_strand_id
1 'polypeptide(L)'
;MSQQATSAASPSTSSSASPASTMLPPKPTSTSKNTVAGKKKTTPWEKKVEQRKKQDAIKQRERELKADKEAEVERKKQVTQERKQMAEEKARLQIMAEKMSAKRLARKKRRLGITKKVAHAG
;
A
#
# COMPACT_ATOMS: atom_id res chain seq x y z
N MET A 1 43.91 -4.93 14.75
CA MET A 1 43.38 -4.46 16.06
C MET A 1 42.72 -3.12 15.78
N SER A 2 41.43 -2.86 15.89
CA SER A 2 40.34 -3.51 16.63
C SER A 2 39.05 -3.41 15.83
N GLN A 3 38.31 -4.50 15.79
CA GLN A 3 36.92 -4.53 15.37
C GLN A 3 36.06 -4.01 16.54
N GLN A 4 35.04 -3.20 16.26
CA GLN A 4 33.92 -3.00 17.19
C GLN A 4 32.66 -3.52 16.50
N ALA A 5 32.18 -4.64 17.03
CA ALA A 5 30.92 -5.28 16.72
C ALA A 5 30.01 -5.11 17.94
N THR A 6 28.86 -4.47 17.79
CA THR A 6 27.70 -4.52 18.69
C THR A 6 26.49 -4.00 17.91
N SER A 7 25.28 -4.51 17.94
CA SER A 7 24.66 -5.76 18.35
C SER A 7 23.25 -5.67 17.77
N ALA A 8 22.79 -6.72 17.10
CA ALA A 8 21.47 -6.79 16.48
C ALA A 8 20.37 -6.76 17.54
N ALA A 9 19.35 -5.93 17.35
CA ALA A 9 18.12 -5.92 18.12
C ALA A 9 16.94 -6.25 17.21
N SER A 10 16.59 -7.54 17.15
CA SER A 10 15.32 -8.03 16.62
C SER A 10 14.33 -8.16 17.79
N PRO A 11 13.11 -7.59 17.70
CA PRO A 11 12.07 -7.92 18.66
C PRO A 11 11.50 -9.31 18.37
N SER A 12 11.77 -10.19 19.33
CA SER A 12 11.26 -11.54 19.59
C SER A 12 9.83 -11.82 19.12
N THR A 13 9.70 -12.85 18.28
CA THR A 13 8.50 -13.66 18.10
C THR A 13 8.02 -14.22 19.44
N SER A 14 6.80 -13.87 19.85
CA SER A 14 6.11 -14.43 21.01
C SER A 14 5.70 -15.88 20.74
N SER A 15 6.60 -16.82 21.00
CA SER A 15 6.32 -18.25 21.03
C SER A 15 5.88 -18.66 22.44
N SER A 16 4.57 -18.65 22.72
CA SER A 16 4.01 -19.33 23.88
C SER A 16 3.75 -20.79 23.55
N ALA A 17 4.78 -21.62 23.68
CA ALA A 17 4.63 -23.07 23.71
C ALA A 17 4.52 -23.53 25.16
N SER A 18 3.40 -24.17 25.49
CA SER A 18 3.17 -24.95 26.73
C SER A 18 2.29 -26.15 26.37
N PRO A 19 2.32 -27.25 27.15
CA PRO A 19 3.15 -28.42 26.92
C PRO A 19 2.34 -29.58 26.31
N ALA A 20 3.06 -30.56 25.76
CA ALA A 20 2.53 -31.82 25.26
C ALA A 20 1.63 -32.52 26.30
N SER A 21 0.32 -32.40 26.13
CA SER A 21 -0.64 -33.31 26.73
C SER A 21 -0.67 -34.58 25.88
N THR A 22 -0.34 -35.72 26.48
CA THR A 22 -0.47 -37.06 25.92
C THR A 22 -1.93 -37.31 25.53
N MET A 23 -2.32 -36.83 24.36
CA MET A 23 -3.62 -37.12 23.75
C MET A 23 -3.43 -38.42 22.98
N LEU A 24 -4.06 -39.50 23.47
CA LEU A 24 -4.19 -40.73 22.71
C LEU A 24 -4.71 -40.41 21.29
N PRO A 25 -4.26 -41.14 20.26
CA PRO A 25 -4.74 -40.90 18.91
C PRO A 25 -6.27 -41.04 18.87
N PRO A 26 -7.00 -40.08 18.28
CA PRO A 26 -8.46 -40.16 18.20
C PRO A 26 -8.83 -41.44 17.44
N LYS A 27 -9.55 -42.34 18.11
CA LYS A 27 -10.09 -43.55 17.50
C LYS A 27 -10.97 -43.14 16.31
N PRO A 28 -10.80 -43.75 15.12
CA PRO A 28 -11.58 -43.36 13.95
C PRO A 28 -13.07 -43.65 14.24
N THR A 29 -13.84 -42.59 14.45
CA THR A 29 -15.29 -42.69 14.51
C THR A 29 -15.77 -43.02 13.10
N SER A 30 -16.25 -44.24 12.89
CA SER A 30 -16.87 -44.67 11.64
C SER A 30 -18.01 -43.71 11.30
N THR A 31 -17.77 -42.80 10.34
CA THR A 31 -18.79 -41.95 9.74
C THR A 31 -19.76 -42.85 8.96
N SER A 32 -20.76 -43.36 9.66
CA SER A 32 -21.89 -44.07 9.05
C SER A 32 -22.63 -43.11 8.14
N LYS A 33 -22.42 -43.24 6.83
CA LYS A 33 -23.24 -42.56 5.83
C LYS A 33 -24.63 -43.18 5.88
N ASN A 34 -25.60 -42.45 6.44
CA ASN A 34 -27.00 -42.89 6.49
C ASN A 34 -27.61 -42.87 5.08
N THR A 35 -27.36 -43.93 4.31
CA THR A 35 -28.05 -44.23 3.05
C THR A 35 -29.26 -45.09 3.33
N VAL A 36 -30.44 -44.47 3.33
CA VAL A 36 -31.72 -45.19 3.36
C VAL A 36 -32.23 -45.26 1.91
N ALA A 37 -32.43 -46.48 1.40
CA ALA A 37 -32.96 -46.73 0.05
C ALA A 37 -32.19 -46.06 -1.11
N GLY A 38 -30.85 -46.11 -1.08
CA GLY A 38 -30.00 -45.58 -2.15
C GLY A 38 -29.90 -44.05 -2.23
N LYS A 39 -30.69 -43.32 -1.43
CA LYS A 39 -30.65 -41.84 -1.36
C LYS A 39 -29.80 -41.41 -0.17
N LYS A 40 -28.71 -40.68 -0.45
CA LYS A 40 -27.86 -40.06 0.58
C LYS A 40 -28.66 -38.97 1.28
N LYS A 41 -29.01 -39.16 2.56
CA LYS A 41 -29.64 -38.11 3.37
C LYS A 41 -28.54 -37.18 3.86
N THR A 42 -28.34 -36.04 3.20
CA THR A 42 -27.48 -34.98 3.73
C THR A 42 -28.04 -34.51 5.06
N THR A 43 -27.22 -34.52 6.11
CA THR A 43 -27.67 -34.03 7.43
C THR A 43 -27.95 -32.52 7.37
N PRO A 44 -28.88 -31.98 8.19
CA PRO A 44 -29.10 -30.52 8.25
C PRO A 44 -27.82 -29.74 8.52
N TRP A 45 -26.86 -30.33 9.23
CA TRP A 45 -25.53 -29.76 9.45
C TRP A 45 -24.69 -29.70 8.18
N GLU A 46 -24.63 -30.77 7.39
CA GLU A 46 -23.93 -30.77 6.10
C GLU A 46 -24.47 -29.68 5.16
N LYS A 47 -25.80 -29.50 5.11
CA LYS A 47 -26.43 -28.43 4.34
C LYS A 47 -25.98 -27.04 4.81
N LYS A 48 -25.88 -26.81 6.14
CA LYS A 48 -25.37 -25.54 6.69
C LYS A 48 -23.89 -25.33 6.35
N VAL A 49 -23.08 -26.39 6.38
CA VAL A 49 -21.66 -26.32 6.00
C VAL A 49 -21.51 -26.01 4.50
N GLU A 50 -22.30 -26.64 3.64
CA GLU A 50 -22.33 -26.32 2.20
C GLU A 50 -22.76 -24.88 1.94
N GLN A 51 -23.77 -24.38 2.66
CA GLN A 51 -24.20 -22.99 2.56
C GLN A 51 -23.11 -22.01 3.00
N ARG A 52 -22.42 -22.28 4.12
CA ARG A 52 -21.29 -21.46 4.58
C ARG A 52 -20.16 -21.45 3.55
N LYS A 53 -19.77 -22.62 3.03
CA LYS A 53 -18.74 -22.73 1.97
C LYS A 53 -19.10 -21.90 0.74
N LYS A 54 -20.36 -21.92 0.30
CA LYS A 54 -20.84 -21.10 -0.82
C LYS A 54 -20.76 -19.60 -0.51
N GLN A 55 -21.19 -19.19 0.68
CA GLN A 55 -21.10 -17.80 1.13
C GLN A 55 -19.65 -17.31 1.24
N ASP A 56 -18.76 -18.15 1.77
CA ASP A 56 -17.34 -17.84 1.90
C ASP A 56 -16.69 -17.70 0.51
N ALA A 57 -17.01 -18.59 -0.43
CA ALA A 57 -16.55 -18.47 -1.81
C ALA A 57 -17.01 -17.16 -2.50
N ILE A 58 -18.26 -16.75 -2.27
CA ILE A 58 -18.78 -15.48 -2.79
C ILE A 58 -18.02 -14.29 -2.19
N LYS A 59 -17.85 -14.27 -0.86
CA LYS A 59 -17.13 -13.20 -0.16
C LYS A 59 -15.67 -13.09 -0.57
N GLN A 60 -14.99 -14.22 -0.79
CA GLN A 60 -13.61 -14.20 -1.29
C GLN A 60 -13.55 -13.59 -2.68
N ARG A 61 -14.44 -14.00 -3.59
CA ARG A 61 -14.51 -13.43 -4.93
C ARG A 61 -14.81 -11.93 -4.93
N GLU A 62 -15.71 -11.47 -4.05
CA GLU A 62 -16.00 -10.05 -3.87
C GLU A 62 -14.79 -9.26 -3.35
N ARG A 63 -14.04 -9.84 -2.41
CA ARG A 63 -12.83 -9.25 -1.85
C ARG A 63 -11.73 -9.14 -2.91
N GLU A 64 -11.52 -10.18 -3.71
CA GLU A 64 -10.56 -10.19 -4.82
C GLU A 64 -10.91 -9.08 -5.83
N LEU A 65 -12.17 -9.03 -6.29
CA LEU A 65 -12.62 -7.99 -7.21
C LEU A 65 -12.50 -6.57 -6.66
N LYS A 66 -12.66 -6.39 -5.35
CA LYS A 66 -12.49 -5.09 -4.71
C LYS A 66 -11.02 -4.70 -4.60
N ALA A 67 -10.15 -5.63 -4.21
CA ALA A 67 -8.72 -5.42 -4.14
C ALA A 67 -8.14 -5.02 -5.51
N ASP A 68 -8.55 -5.69 -6.58
CA ASP A 68 -8.09 -5.37 -7.95
C ASP A 68 -8.50 -3.96 -8.38
N LYS A 69 -9.73 -3.53 -8.03
CA LYS A 69 -10.21 -2.18 -8.32
C LYS A 69 -9.45 -1.12 -7.54
N GLU A 70 -9.22 -1.36 -6.25
CA GLU A 70 -8.48 -0.43 -5.38
C GLU A 70 -7.02 -0.31 -5.83
N ALA A 71 -6.39 -1.41 -6.25
CA ALA A 71 -5.04 -1.40 -6.79
C ALA A 71 -4.92 -0.55 -8.06
N GLU A 72 -5.86 -0.65 -9.00
CA GLU A 72 -5.83 0.17 -10.23
C GLU A 72 -6.11 1.66 -9.94
N VAL A 73 -7.01 1.96 -9.01
CA VAL A 73 -7.26 3.35 -8.57
C VAL A 73 -6.02 3.95 -7.93
N GLU A 74 -5.37 3.20 -7.04
CA GLU A 74 -4.15 3.64 -6.36
C GLU A 74 -3.00 3.83 -7.36
N ARG A 75 -2.85 2.92 -8.34
CA ARG A 75 -1.87 3.07 -9.43
C ARG A 75 -2.09 4.37 -10.21
N LYS A 76 -3.33 4.68 -10.59
CA LYS A 76 -3.66 5.93 -11.31
C LYS A 76 -3.38 7.16 -10.45
N LYS A 77 -3.68 7.09 -9.16
CA LYS A 77 -3.44 8.17 -8.21
C LYS A 77 -1.94 8.45 -8.06
N GLN A 78 -1.11 7.42 -7.89
CA GLN A 78 0.34 7.52 -7.81
C GLN A 78 0.92 8.17 -9.07
N VAL A 79 0.55 7.68 -10.26
CA VAL A 79 1.01 8.27 -11.54
C VAL A 79 0.63 9.75 -11.65
N THR A 80 -0.58 10.11 -11.23
CA THR A 80 -1.03 11.50 -11.27
C THR A 80 -0.27 12.38 -10.28
N GLN A 81 -0.01 11.85 -9.09
CA GLN A 81 0.74 12.55 -8.04
C GLN A 81 2.19 12.78 -8.48
N GLU A 82 2.86 11.77 -9.04
CA GLU A 82 4.22 11.89 -9.58
C GLU A 82 4.31 12.96 -10.69
N ARG A 83 3.33 12.98 -11.61
CA ARG A 83 3.26 14.00 -12.66
C ARG A 83 3.11 15.40 -12.10
N LYS A 84 2.27 15.57 -11.08
CA LYS A 84 2.08 16.87 -10.42
C LYS A 84 3.36 17.32 -9.72
N GLN A 85 3.99 16.43 -8.94
CA GLN A 85 5.24 16.72 -8.24
C GLN A 85 6.36 17.12 -9.22
N MET A 86 6.50 16.40 -10.33
CA MET A 86 7.48 16.73 -11.37
C MET A 86 7.20 18.10 -12.01
N ALA A 87 5.93 18.42 -12.29
CA ALA A 87 5.54 19.70 -12.85
C ALA A 87 5.78 20.86 -11.86
N GLU A 88 5.46 20.67 -10.59
CA GLU A 88 5.69 21.65 -9.52
C GLU A 88 7.18 21.91 -9.30
N GLU A 89 8.00 20.86 -9.27
CA GLU A 89 9.45 21.00 -9.15
C GLU A 89 10.05 21.73 -10.34
N LYS A 90 9.63 21.37 -11.56
CA LYS A 90 10.04 22.07 -12.78
C LYS A 90 9.65 23.55 -12.75
N ALA A 91 8.42 23.86 -12.35
CA ALA A 91 7.94 25.24 -12.24
C ALA A 91 8.74 26.02 -11.20
N ARG A 92 9.03 25.42 -10.04
CA ARG A 92 9.87 26.03 -8.99
C ARG A 92 11.28 26.35 -9.51
N LEU A 93 11.90 25.41 -10.22
CA LEU A 93 13.23 25.60 -10.82
C LEU A 93 13.20 26.71 -11.88
N GLN A 94 12.16 26.74 -12.71
CA GLN A 94 11.98 27.78 -13.72
C GLN A 94 11.85 29.17 -13.08
N ILE A 95 10.98 29.33 -12.08
CA ILE A 95 10.83 30.58 -11.33
C ILE A 95 12.17 31.01 -10.70
N MET A 96 12.93 30.05 -10.16
CA MET A 96 14.25 30.35 -9.60
C MET A 96 15.24 30.82 -10.68
N ALA A 97 15.27 30.15 -11.83
CA ALA A 97 16.11 30.52 -12.97
C ALA A 97 15.76 31.92 -13.50
N GLU A 98 14.47 32.23 -13.64
CA GLU A 98 13.96 33.54 -14.02
C GLU A 98 14.39 34.62 -13.01
N LYS A 99 14.25 34.35 -11.70
CA LYS A 99 14.71 35.26 -10.65
C LYS A 99 16.22 35.49 -10.71
N MET A 100 17.01 34.46 -11.01
CA MET A 100 18.47 34.59 -11.16
C MET A 100 18.84 35.39 -12.41
N SER A 101 18.14 35.17 -13.52
CA SER A 101 18.28 35.95 -14.75
C SER A 101 17.95 37.43 -14.52
N ALA A 102 16.82 37.72 -13.86
CA ALA A 102 16.42 39.07 -13.48
C ALA A 102 17.47 39.75 -12.58
N LYS A 103 18.01 39.04 -11.58
CA LYS A 103 19.09 39.54 -10.71
C LYS A 103 20.36 39.84 -11.50
N ARG A 104 20.74 38.99 -12.47
CA ARG A 104 21.90 39.23 -13.36
C ARG A 104 21.69 40.49 -14.20
N LEU A 105 20.50 40.65 -14.79
CA LEU A 105 20.15 41.83 -15.58
C LEU A 105 20.19 43.11 -14.73
N ALA A 106 19.65 43.07 -13.51
CA ALA A 106 19.70 44.19 -12.57
C ALA A 106 21.15 44.58 -12.19
N ARG A 107 22.03 43.59 -11.95
CA ARG A 107 23.47 43.85 -11.70
C ARG A 107 24.14 44.49 -12.92
N LYS A 108 23.84 44.01 -14.13
CA LYS A 108 24.37 44.59 -15.38
C LYS A 108 23.92 46.05 -15.55
N LYS A 109 22.63 46.36 -15.31
CA LYS A 109 22.10 47.73 -15.34
C LYS A 109 22.82 48.64 -14.34
N ARG A 110 23.04 48.15 -13.11
CA ARG A 110 23.80 48.89 -12.08
C ARG A 110 25.25 49.16 -12.50
N ARG A 111 25.93 48.15 -13.06
CA ARG A 111 27.31 48.30 -13.56
C ARG A 111 27.42 49.30 -14.71
N LEU A 112 26.41 49.35 -15.58
CA LEU A 112 26.34 50.29 -16.70
C LEU A 112 25.82 51.68 -16.28
N GLY A 113 25.51 51.91 -15.00
CA GLY A 113 24.98 53.20 -14.52
C GLY A 113 23.61 53.57 -15.10
N ILE A 114 22.88 52.61 -15.67
CA ILE A 114 21.58 52.86 -16.29
C ILE A 114 20.54 53.01 -15.17
N THR A 115 20.30 54.25 -14.76
CA THR A 115 19.25 54.61 -13.80
C THR A 115 17.94 54.92 -14.53
N LYS A 116 16.80 54.76 -13.84
CA LYS A 116 15.50 55.11 -14.41
C LYS A 116 15.43 56.63 -14.53
N LYS A 117 15.48 57.16 -15.76
CA LYS A 117 15.17 58.57 -16.02
C LYS A 117 13.70 58.79 -15.70
N VAL A 118 13.42 59.51 -14.61
CA VAL A 118 12.06 59.97 -14.30
C VAL A 118 11.80 61.19 -15.19
N ALA A 119 10.95 61.03 -16.20
CA ALA A 119 10.46 62.17 -16.95
C ALA A 119 9.40 62.87 -16.08
N HIS A 120 9.73 64.05 -15.55
CA HIS A 120 8.72 64.96 -15.05
C HIS A 120 8.04 65.56 -16.28
N ALA A 121 6.81 65.15 -16.57
CA ALA A 121 5.99 65.82 -17.58
C ALA A 121 5.70 67.23 -17.04
N GLY A 122 6.26 68.24 -17.70
CA GLY A 122 5.99 69.66 -17.48
C GLY A 122 5.08 70.20 -18.56
#